data_AF-A0A250FUL8-F1
#
_entry.id   AF-A0A250FUL8-F1
#
_cell.length_a   1.000
_cell.length_b   1.000
_cell.length_c   1.000
_cell.angle_alpha   90.00
_cell.angle_beta   90.00
_cell.angle_gamma   90.00
#
_symmetry.space_group_name_H-M   'P 1'
#
loop_
_entity.id
_entity.type
_entity.pdbx_description
1 polymer ?
#
loop_
_entity_poly.entity_id
_entity_poly.type
_entity_poly.pdbx_seq_one_letter_code
_entity_poly.pdbx_strand_id
1 'polypeptide(L)'
;MKHLTYLLLVFIGFPISAFSQDDSDDGMIQTKTEKKEKKGRGQKYLEDQFYVGLTYDYLISDASKVVQHSLSRGIHAGFQKDLPMNQRRNIGIALGVGYSYDLVYSNIFRENTSDLYHIVSNLNDLNINKNYFETHTLEFPIEFRWRTSTAENHKFWRIYTGMKLGYVFGARSLYKRDDITIYFNNSDLNKDWHFKVYSAFGYNTWNFFIQYNLSSILKNAKLENNASLKSSLLQMGLIFYIL
;
A
#
# COMPACT_ATOMS: atom_id res chain seq x y z
N MET A 1 24.19 -10.67 -14.09
CA MET A 1 24.14 -11.37 -12.78
C MET A 1 25.30 -10.89 -11.92
N LYS A 2 25.06 -10.61 -10.63
CA LYS A 2 25.84 -9.75 -9.72
C LYS A 2 25.47 -8.27 -9.84
N HIS A 3 24.38 -7.87 -9.18
CA HIS A 3 24.21 -6.55 -8.54
C HIS A 3 22.91 -6.44 -7.72
N LEU A 4 22.13 -7.52 -7.57
CA LEU A 4 20.87 -7.52 -6.83
C LEU A 4 21.02 -8.20 -5.45
N THR A 5 21.89 -7.67 -4.59
CA THR A 5 22.12 -8.27 -3.24
C THR A 5 22.24 -7.23 -2.11
N TYR A 6 21.88 -5.96 -2.34
CA TYR A 6 22.03 -4.91 -1.30
C TYR A 6 20.75 -4.16 -0.94
N LEU A 7 19.57 -4.73 -1.16
CA LEU A 7 18.31 -4.11 -0.73
C LEU A 7 17.51 -5.01 0.21
N LEU A 8 18.14 -5.53 1.26
CA LEU A 8 17.42 -6.16 2.37
C LEU A 8 18.27 -6.15 3.65
N LEU A 9 18.55 -4.96 4.20
CA LEU A 9 19.07 -4.81 5.57
C LEU A 9 18.98 -3.33 6.00
N VAL A 10 17.79 -2.90 6.41
CA VAL A 10 17.63 -1.71 7.27
C VAL A 10 16.64 -2.07 8.36
N PHE A 11 17.08 -2.88 9.34
CA PHE A 11 16.38 -3.03 10.63
C PHE A 11 17.29 -3.66 11.68
N ILE A 12 18.52 -3.18 11.86
CA ILE A 12 19.31 -3.49 13.07
C ILE A 12 20.09 -2.23 13.47
N GLY A 13 19.74 -1.65 14.62
CA GLY A 13 20.62 -0.76 15.37
C GLY A 13 20.43 0.75 15.16
N PHE A 14 19.24 1.30 15.44
CA PHE A 14 19.18 2.65 15.97
C PHE A 14 18.97 2.57 17.48
N PRO A 15 19.94 2.96 18.32
CA PRO A 15 19.67 3.20 19.73
C PRO A 15 18.82 4.47 19.81
N ILE A 16 17.51 4.30 19.98
CA ILE A 16 16.58 5.40 20.23
C ILE A 16 16.75 5.80 21.70
N SER A 17 17.74 6.64 21.97
CA SER A 17 17.74 7.49 23.15
C SER A 17 16.89 8.73 22.83
N ALA A 18 15.58 8.55 22.73
CA ALA A 18 14.64 9.67 22.66
C ALA A 18 14.35 10.12 24.11
N PHE A 19 15.06 11.13 24.57
CA PHE A 19 14.60 11.94 25.69
C PHE A 19 13.31 12.63 25.26
N SER A 20 12.19 12.26 25.90
CA SER A 20 10.96 13.03 25.84
C SER A 20 11.15 14.24 26.76
N GLN A 21 11.27 15.42 26.17
CA GLN A 21 11.20 16.68 26.91
C GLN A 21 9.72 16.92 27.21
N ASP A 22 9.37 16.84 28.49
CA ASP A 22 8.02 17.09 29.01
C ASP A 22 7.87 18.61 29.16
N ASP A 23 7.18 19.27 28.24
CA ASP A 23 6.84 20.68 28.37
C ASP A 23 5.65 20.80 29.35
N SER A 24 5.96 20.86 30.65
CA SER A 24 5.02 21.23 31.69
C SER A 24 4.88 22.75 31.74
N ASP A 25 3.96 23.30 30.96
CA ASP A 25 3.48 24.67 31.13
C ASP A 25 2.36 24.67 32.18
N ASP A 26 2.74 24.83 33.45
CA ASP A 26 1.83 24.83 34.61
C ASP A 26 1.09 26.17 34.76
N GLY A 27 0.24 26.48 33.79
CA GLY A 27 -0.72 27.59 33.82
C GLY A 27 -1.85 27.37 34.83
N MET A 28 -1.54 27.55 36.11
CA MET A 28 -2.44 27.36 37.26
C MET A 28 -3.70 28.26 37.24
N ILE A 29 -4.89 27.64 37.24
CA ILE A 29 -6.04 28.04 38.07
C ILE A 29 -6.65 26.76 38.67
N GLN A 30 -6.50 26.61 39.99
CA GLN A 30 -7.12 25.52 40.77
C GLN A 30 -8.64 25.65 40.76
N THR A 31 -9.30 24.90 39.89
CA THR A 31 -10.74 24.64 40.00
C THR A 31 -10.92 23.28 40.67
N LYS A 32 -11.66 23.23 41.78
CA LYS A 32 -11.97 21.98 42.51
C LYS A 32 -12.63 20.99 41.56
N THR A 33 -11.90 19.99 41.09
CA THR A 33 -12.48 18.87 40.35
C THR A 33 -13.04 17.87 41.34
N GLU A 34 -14.37 17.83 41.42
CA GLU A 34 -15.12 16.73 42.02
C GLU A 34 -14.58 15.40 41.48
N LYS A 35 -14.22 14.49 42.39
CA LYS A 35 -13.93 13.09 42.06
C LYS A 35 -15.20 12.47 41.46
N LYS A 36 -15.36 12.55 40.14
CA LYS A 36 -16.23 11.62 39.43
C LYS A 36 -15.66 10.23 39.65
N GLU A 37 -16.41 9.39 40.35
CA GLU A 37 -16.18 7.96 40.44
C GLU A 37 -15.79 7.43 39.06
N LYS A 38 -14.64 6.74 39.00
CA LYS A 38 -14.26 5.93 37.84
C LYS A 38 -15.32 4.85 37.67
N LYS A 39 -16.39 5.18 36.94
CA LYS A 39 -17.34 4.20 36.44
C LYS A 39 -16.53 3.25 35.59
N GLY A 40 -16.31 2.04 36.11
CA GLY A 40 -15.68 0.92 35.43
C GLY A 40 -16.38 0.69 34.10
N ARG A 41 -15.88 1.35 33.07
CA ARG A 41 -16.29 1.15 31.70
C ARG A 41 -15.06 0.55 31.04
N GLY A 42 -15.03 -0.77 31.02
CA GLY A 42 -14.30 -1.51 29.99
C GLY A 42 -14.89 -1.19 28.62
N GLN A 43 -14.81 0.06 28.19
CA GLN A 43 -15.13 0.48 26.85
C GLN A 43 -14.01 -0.06 25.99
N LYS A 44 -14.36 -1.06 25.18
CA LYS A 44 -13.53 -1.62 24.12
C LYS A 44 -13.35 -0.54 23.05
N TYR A 45 -12.61 0.52 23.37
CA TYR A 45 -12.08 1.48 22.42
C TYR A 45 -11.25 0.70 21.39
N LEU A 46 -11.87 0.42 20.25
CA LEU A 46 -11.23 -0.11 19.05
C LEU A 46 -11.11 1.08 18.10
N GLU A 47 -10.01 1.80 18.22
CA GLU A 47 -9.65 2.90 17.34
C GLU A 47 -9.13 2.35 16.00
N ASP A 48 -9.37 3.08 14.91
CA ASP A 48 -8.89 2.79 13.55
C ASP A 48 -9.49 1.49 12.93
N GLN A 49 -10.82 1.49 12.71
CA GLN A 49 -11.55 0.35 12.13
C GLN A 49 -11.61 0.37 10.61
N PHE A 50 -11.77 1.55 10.02
CA PHE A 50 -11.78 1.73 8.58
C PHE A 50 -10.50 2.42 8.14
N TYR A 51 -10.07 2.15 6.92
CA TYR A 51 -8.99 2.91 6.30
C TYR A 51 -9.33 3.25 4.85
N VAL A 52 -8.78 4.37 4.39
CA VAL A 52 -8.75 4.78 2.99
C VAL A 52 -7.35 5.31 2.70
N GLY A 53 -6.77 4.90 1.58
CA GLY A 53 -5.46 5.34 1.16
C GLY A 53 -5.39 5.62 -0.33
N LEU A 54 -4.49 6.52 -0.67
CA LEU A 54 -4.19 6.97 -2.02
C LEU A 54 -2.70 6.76 -2.25
N THR A 55 -2.34 6.16 -3.38
CA THR A 55 -0.95 5.86 -3.71
C THR A 55 -0.60 6.33 -5.12
N TYR A 56 0.65 6.72 -5.28
CA TYR A 56 1.35 6.71 -6.55
C TYR A 56 1.98 5.32 -6.73
N ASP A 57 1.75 4.73 -7.90
CA ASP A 57 2.10 3.35 -8.19
C ASP A 57 3.30 3.29 -9.14
N TYR A 58 4.45 2.90 -8.63
CA TYR A 58 5.70 2.78 -9.37
C TYR A 58 5.95 1.32 -9.80
N LEU A 59 6.08 1.09 -11.09
CA LEU A 59 6.27 -0.21 -11.71
C LEU A 59 7.76 -0.53 -11.82
N ILE A 60 8.18 -1.61 -11.16
CA ILE A 60 9.55 -2.13 -11.21
C ILE A 60 9.52 -3.37 -12.10
N SER A 61 10.31 -3.38 -13.17
CA SER A 61 10.36 -4.53 -14.10
C SER A 61 11.78 -5.05 -14.26
N ASP A 62 11.93 -6.35 -14.49
CA ASP A 62 13.21 -6.99 -14.82
C ASP A 62 13.61 -6.80 -16.29
N ALA A 63 12.63 -6.50 -17.15
CA ALA A 63 12.87 -6.28 -18.56
C ALA A 63 13.46 -4.89 -18.83
N SER A 64 14.46 -4.84 -19.71
CA SER A 64 15.07 -3.58 -20.13
C SER A 64 14.07 -2.70 -20.88
N LYS A 65 14.16 -1.38 -20.69
CA LYS A 65 13.36 -0.36 -21.41
C LYS A 65 11.87 -0.31 -21.06
N VAL A 66 11.45 -0.93 -19.96
CA VAL A 66 10.12 -0.64 -19.39
C VAL A 66 10.13 0.76 -18.81
N VAL A 67 9.19 1.60 -19.25
CA VAL A 67 9.05 2.99 -18.82
C VAL A 67 7.59 3.24 -18.45
N GLN A 68 7.40 3.88 -17.30
CA GLN A 68 6.09 4.43 -16.93
C GLN A 68 5.91 5.80 -17.55
N HIS A 69 4.71 6.05 -18.04
CA HIS A 69 4.29 7.37 -18.49
C HIS A 69 3.04 7.77 -17.71
N SER A 70 2.66 9.05 -17.72
CA SER A 70 1.47 9.53 -17.00
C SER A 70 1.47 9.22 -15.48
N LEU A 71 0.39 9.61 -14.80
CA LEU A 71 0.23 9.38 -13.36
C LEU A 71 -0.41 8.01 -13.09
N SER A 72 0.42 7.04 -12.72
CA SER A 72 -0.01 5.74 -12.18
C SER A 72 -0.44 5.89 -10.72
N ARG A 73 -1.61 5.36 -10.36
CA ARG A 73 -2.26 5.64 -9.07
C ARG A 73 -3.03 4.44 -8.54
N GLY A 74 -3.09 4.34 -7.21
CA GLY A 74 -3.88 3.36 -6.49
C GLY A 74 -4.81 4.02 -5.47
N ILE A 75 -5.95 3.36 -5.25
CA ILE A 75 -6.90 3.69 -4.19
C ILE A 75 -7.19 2.39 -3.45
N HIS A 76 -6.99 2.38 -2.14
CA HIS A 76 -7.31 1.23 -1.32
C HIS A 76 -8.14 1.64 -0.12
N ALA A 77 -9.11 0.81 0.25
CA ALA A 77 -9.95 1.04 1.41
C ALA A 77 -10.35 -0.28 2.04
N GLY A 78 -10.64 -0.28 3.33
CA GLY A 78 -11.03 -1.52 3.98
C GLY A 78 -11.36 -1.36 5.45
N PHE A 79 -11.56 -2.50 6.06
CA PHE A 79 -11.83 -2.65 7.47
C PHE A 79 -10.73 -3.49 8.13
N GLN A 80 -10.24 -3.05 9.28
CA GLN A 80 -9.26 -3.74 10.11
C GLN A 80 -9.71 -3.71 11.56
N LYS A 81 -9.81 -4.88 12.17
CA LYS A 81 -10.10 -5.00 13.59
C LYS A 81 -8.79 -4.92 14.38
N ASP A 82 -8.65 -3.88 15.20
CA ASP A 82 -7.54 -3.74 16.13
C ASP A 82 -7.66 -4.74 17.31
N LEU A 83 -6.56 -5.39 17.67
CA LEU A 83 -6.45 -6.30 18.79
C LEU A 83 -5.28 -5.83 19.67
N PRO A 84 -5.54 -5.05 20.74
CA PRO A 84 -4.48 -4.58 21.62
C PRO A 84 -3.84 -5.75 22.37
N MET A 85 -2.51 -5.79 22.39
CA MET A 85 -1.74 -6.85 23.03
C MET A 85 -1.29 -6.51 24.45
N ASN A 86 -1.44 -5.24 24.87
CA ASN A 86 -1.03 -4.81 26.20
C ASN A 86 -2.05 -3.86 26.86
N GLN A 87 -1.94 -3.73 28.18
CA GLN A 87 -2.88 -2.92 28.98
C GLN A 87 -2.84 -1.42 28.59
N ARG A 88 -1.66 -0.93 28.20
CA ARG A 88 -1.47 0.44 27.70
C ARG A 88 -2.06 0.68 26.31
N ARG A 89 -2.40 -0.40 25.58
CA ARG A 89 -2.95 -0.41 24.21
C ARG A 89 -2.09 0.31 23.17
N ASN A 90 -0.79 0.39 23.41
CA ASN A 90 0.16 1.04 22.50
C ASN A 90 0.86 0.03 21.56
N ILE A 91 0.64 -1.27 21.78
CA ILE A 91 1.05 -2.37 20.91
C ILE A 91 -0.19 -3.21 20.58
N GLY A 92 -0.38 -3.52 19.31
CA GLY A 92 -1.51 -4.32 18.84
C GLY A 92 -1.22 -5.08 17.55
N ILE A 93 -2.14 -5.97 17.21
CA ILE A 93 -2.21 -6.62 15.90
C ILE A 93 -3.57 -6.26 15.30
N ALA A 94 -3.63 -5.97 14.02
CA ALA A 94 -4.88 -5.81 13.30
C ALA A 94 -5.02 -6.84 12.18
N LEU A 95 -6.25 -7.31 12.01
CA LEU A 95 -6.65 -8.26 10.99
C LEU A 95 -7.87 -7.70 10.26
N GLY A 96 -7.91 -7.84 8.93
CA GLY A 96 -8.93 -7.16 8.17
C GLY A 96 -9.24 -7.74 6.81
N VAL A 97 -10.09 -6.99 6.11
CA VAL A 97 -10.41 -7.17 4.69
C VAL A 97 -10.40 -5.79 4.03
N GLY A 98 -9.90 -5.73 2.81
CA GLY A 98 -9.81 -4.49 2.05
C GLY A 98 -10.01 -4.72 0.57
N TYR A 99 -10.09 -3.61 -0.13
CA TYR A 99 -10.21 -3.55 -1.57
C TYR A 99 -9.18 -2.55 -2.08
N SER A 100 -8.45 -2.93 -3.13
CA SER A 100 -7.49 -2.07 -3.83
C SER A 100 -7.87 -1.98 -5.30
N TYR A 101 -7.88 -0.76 -5.81
CA TYR A 101 -7.91 -0.44 -7.23
C TYR A 101 -6.58 0.19 -7.60
N ASP A 102 -5.86 -0.44 -8.51
CA ASP A 102 -4.56 0.02 -8.98
C ASP A 102 -4.64 0.29 -10.49
N LEU A 103 -4.11 1.43 -10.94
CA LEU A 103 -4.08 1.84 -12.34
C LEU A 103 -2.65 2.23 -12.72
N VAL A 104 -2.04 1.43 -13.59
CA VAL A 104 -0.62 1.53 -13.92
C VAL A 104 -0.44 1.77 -15.40
N TYR A 105 0.11 2.94 -15.73
CA TYR A 105 0.49 3.32 -17.08
C TYR A 105 1.93 2.87 -17.35
N SER A 106 2.13 2.18 -18.47
CA SER A 106 3.45 1.70 -18.88
C SER A 106 3.51 1.51 -20.39
N ASN A 107 4.71 1.38 -20.94
CA ASN A 107 4.91 1.00 -22.34
C ASN A 107 4.86 -0.53 -22.59
N ILE A 108 4.42 -1.32 -21.60
CA ILE A 108 4.18 -2.75 -21.76
C ILE A 108 2.86 -2.95 -22.48
N PHE A 109 2.92 -3.46 -23.69
CA PHE A 109 1.80 -3.64 -24.59
C PHE A 109 1.52 -5.12 -24.81
N ARG A 110 0.24 -5.50 -24.90
CA ARG A 110 -0.21 -6.82 -25.30
C ARG A 110 -1.45 -6.67 -26.16
N GLU A 111 -1.51 -7.41 -27.27
CA GLU A 111 -2.70 -7.49 -28.10
C GLU A 111 -3.68 -8.53 -27.56
N ASN A 112 -4.98 -8.30 -27.71
CA ASN A 112 -6.02 -9.22 -27.22
C ASN A 112 -5.93 -10.63 -27.86
N THR A 113 -5.40 -10.71 -29.07
CA THR A 113 -5.26 -11.96 -29.85
C THR A 113 -3.94 -12.70 -29.58
N SER A 114 -3.03 -12.11 -28.81
CA SER A 114 -1.71 -12.66 -28.53
C SER A 114 -1.54 -12.88 -27.02
N ASP A 115 -0.79 -13.91 -26.63
CA ASP A 115 -0.35 -14.12 -25.25
C ASP A 115 1.02 -13.49 -24.96
N LEU A 116 1.63 -12.86 -25.97
CA LEU A 116 2.94 -12.24 -25.87
C LEU A 116 2.84 -10.73 -25.64
N TYR A 117 3.77 -10.24 -24.82
CA TYR A 117 3.94 -8.82 -24.53
C TYR A 117 5.03 -8.20 -25.39
N HIS A 118 4.89 -6.92 -25.65
CA HIS A 118 5.84 -6.08 -26.36
C HIS A 118 6.20 -4.89 -25.47
N ILE A 119 7.46 -4.46 -25.51
CA ILE A 119 7.89 -3.22 -24.86
C ILE A 119 8.07 -2.20 -25.96
N VAL A 120 7.21 -1.19 -25.99
CA VAL A 120 7.23 -0.19 -27.05
C VAL A 120 8.24 0.90 -26.68
N SER A 121 9.27 1.08 -27.50
CA SER A 121 10.31 2.09 -27.29
C SER A 121 9.75 3.52 -27.28
N ASN A 122 8.81 3.79 -28.19
CA ASN A 122 8.12 5.05 -28.31
C ASN A 122 6.65 4.78 -28.69
N LEU A 123 5.73 5.14 -27.80
CA LEU A 123 4.30 4.93 -28.02
C LEU A 123 3.78 5.70 -29.25
N ASN A 124 4.43 6.81 -29.61
CA ASN A 124 4.07 7.60 -30.79
C ASN A 124 4.33 6.85 -32.11
N ASP A 125 5.32 5.95 -32.16
CA ASP A 125 5.63 5.18 -33.39
C ASP A 125 4.50 4.20 -33.75
N LEU A 126 3.68 3.83 -32.76
CA LEU A 126 2.51 2.96 -32.92
C LEU A 126 1.18 3.72 -32.82
N ASN A 127 1.21 5.06 -32.83
CA ASN A 127 0.05 5.94 -32.55
C ASN A 127 -0.71 5.57 -31.26
N ILE A 128 0.00 5.07 -30.24
CA ILE A 128 -0.61 4.69 -28.97
C ILE A 128 -0.63 5.91 -28.04
N ASN A 129 -1.80 6.47 -27.85
CA ASN A 129 -1.96 7.68 -27.03
C ASN A 129 -2.04 7.37 -25.53
N LYS A 130 -2.54 6.17 -25.18
CA LYS A 130 -2.68 5.70 -23.79
C LYS A 130 -2.47 4.20 -23.74
N ASN A 131 -1.68 3.74 -22.78
CA ASN A 131 -1.51 2.33 -22.47
C ASN A 131 -1.45 2.13 -20.96
N TYR A 132 -2.34 1.32 -20.41
CA TYR A 132 -2.36 1.02 -18.98
C TYR A 132 -3.01 -0.33 -18.70
N PHE A 133 -2.74 -0.86 -17.51
CA PHE A 133 -3.55 -1.91 -16.93
C PHE A 133 -4.18 -1.42 -15.62
N GLU A 134 -5.36 -1.95 -15.31
CA GLU A 134 -6.05 -1.73 -14.05
C GLU A 134 -6.35 -3.06 -13.37
N THR A 135 -6.27 -3.09 -12.05
CA THR A 135 -6.53 -4.27 -11.24
C THR A 135 -7.46 -3.96 -10.08
N HIS A 136 -8.39 -4.88 -9.84
CA HIS A 136 -9.30 -4.91 -8.70
C HIS A 136 -8.90 -6.07 -7.80
N THR A 137 -8.45 -5.75 -6.59
CA THR A 137 -7.87 -6.71 -5.65
C THR A 137 -8.67 -6.74 -4.36
N LEU A 138 -9.05 -7.93 -3.90
CA LEU A 138 -9.51 -8.15 -2.53
C LEU A 138 -8.29 -8.43 -1.65
N GLU A 139 -8.08 -7.65 -0.59
CA GLU A 139 -6.91 -7.74 0.29
C GLU A 139 -7.28 -8.25 1.68
N PHE A 140 -6.40 -9.07 2.27
CA PHE A 140 -6.50 -9.58 3.64
C PHE A 140 -5.27 -9.11 4.42
N PRO A 141 -5.33 -7.91 5.05
CA PRO A 141 -4.21 -7.37 5.81
C PRO A 141 -4.03 -8.04 7.18
N ILE A 142 -2.77 -8.27 7.54
CA ILE A 142 -2.30 -8.57 8.88
C ILE A 142 -1.27 -7.51 9.24
N GLU A 143 -1.54 -6.72 10.28
CA GLU A 143 -0.79 -5.53 10.63
C GLU A 143 -0.31 -5.60 12.07
N PHE A 144 0.96 -5.33 12.31
CA PHE A 144 1.48 -4.97 13.62
C PHE A 144 1.34 -3.46 13.82
N ARG A 145 0.81 -3.05 14.97
CA ARG A 145 0.57 -1.64 15.31
C ARG A 145 1.41 -1.27 16.52
N TRP A 146 2.26 -0.25 16.35
CA TRP A 146 2.94 0.43 17.44
C TRP A 146 2.56 1.90 17.47
N ARG A 147 2.27 2.40 18.68
CA ARG A 147 1.87 3.78 18.93
C ARG A 147 2.64 4.29 20.14
N THR A 148 2.90 5.59 20.15
CA THR A 148 3.40 6.29 21.35
C THR A 148 2.29 6.85 22.22
N SER A 149 1.04 6.88 21.74
CA SER A 149 -0.14 7.29 22.51
C SER A 149 -0.55 6.30 23.58
N THR A 150 -1.20 6.83 24.61
CA THR A 150 -2.13 6.13 25.50
C THR A 150 -3.57 6.50 25.13
N ALA A 151 -4.56 5.78 25.65
CA ALA A 151 -5.99 6.06 25.44
C ALA A 151 -6.45 7.48 25.87
N GLU A 152 -5.56 8.28 26.45
CA GLU A 152 -5.84 9.62 26.98
C GLU A 152 -5.07 10.75 26.23
N ASN A 153 -4.16 10.44 25.29
CA ASN A 153 -3.31 11.44 24.62
C ASN A 153 -3.45 11.46 23.08
N HIS A 154 -3.74 12.64 22.52
CA HIS A 154 -4.10 12.85 21.10
C HIS A 154 -2.96 13.28 20.16
N LYS A 155 -1.73 13.50 20.65
CA LYS A 155 -0.55 13.77 19.80
C LYS A 155 0.40 12.58 19.86
N PHE A 156 0.48 11.80 18.79
CA PHE A 156 1.29 10.60 18.80
C PHE A 156 1.84 10.20 17.45
N TRP A 157 2.98 9.54 17.53
CA TRP A 157 3.57 8.77 16.45
C TRP A 157 2.91 7.39 16.36
N ARG A 158 2.61 6.99 15.13
CA ARG A 158 2.12 5.67 14.75
C ARG A 158 3.13 5.04 13.79
N ILE A 159 3.50 3.79 14.04
CA ILE A 159 4.21 2.95 13.08
C ILE A 159 3.44 1.66 12.96
N TYR A 160 2.78 1.46 11.83
CA TYR A 160 2.08 0.23 11.51
C TYR A 160 2.82 -0.46 10.39
N THR A 161 3.03 -1.76 10.50
CA THR A 161 3.76 -2.52 9.48
C THR A 161 3.13 -3.88 9.37
N GLY A 162 3.08 -4.44 8.17
CA GLY A 162 2.32 -5.65 7.97
C GLY A 162 2.47 -6.25 6.59
N MET A 163 1.67 -7.28 6.39
CA MET A 163 1.54 -7.99 5.13
C MET A 163 0.09 -8.00 4.67
N LYS A 164 -0.11 -8.09 3.36
CA LYS A 164 -1.42 -8.30 2.74
C LYS A 164 -1.35 -9.47 1.80
N LEU A 165 -2.29 -10.38 1.94
CA LEU A 165 -2.60 -11.36 0.92
C LEU A 165 -3.68 -10.77 0.02
N GLY A 166 -3.40 -10.61 -1.27
CA GLY A 166 -4.32 -10.03 -2.25
C GLY A 166 -4.78 -11.07 -3.26
N TYR A 167 -6.07 -11.06 -3.60
CA TYR A 167 -6.64 -11.83 -4.71
C TYR A 167 -7.17 -10.86 -5.78
N VAL A 168 -6.56 -10.88 -6.96
CA VAL A 168 -7.02 -10.07 -8.09
C VAL A 168 -8.21 -10.77 -8.74
N PHE A 169 -9.40 -10.21 -8.58
CA PHE A 169 -10.62 -10.81 -9.15
C PHE A 169 -11.04 -10.16 -10.48
N GLY A 170 -10.42 -9.04 -10.84
CA GLY A 170 -10.64 -8.38 -12.11
C GLY A 170 -9.38 -7.64 -12.54
N ALA A 171 -8.94 -7.86 -13.77
CA ALA A 171 -7.84 -7.12 -14.36
C ALA A 171 -8.15 -6.79 -15.81
N ARG A 172 -7.89 -5.55 -16.21
CA ARG A 172 -8.12 -5.09 -17.59
C ARG A 172 -6.88 -4.40 -18.11
N SER A 173 -6.58 -4.64 -19.36
CA SER A 173 -5.58 -3.90 -20.11
C SER A 173 -6.28 -3.04 -21.14
N LEU A 174 -5.83 -1.79 -21.24
CA LEU A 174 -6.30 -0.80 -22.19
C LEU A 174 -5.13 -0.29 -22.99
N TYR A 175 -5.32 -0.24 -24.31
CA TYR A 175 -4.54 0.64 -25.15
C TYR A 175 -5.47 1.44 -26.08
N LYS A 176 -5.07 2.69 -26.35
CA LYS A 176 -5.72 3.57 -27.31
C LYS A 176 -4.77 3.78 -28.48
N ARG A 177 -5.14 3.27 -29.67
CA ARG A 177 -4.41 3.45 -30.93
C ARG A 177 -5.26 4.35 -31.83
N ASP A 178 -4.72 5.50 -32.22
CA ASP A 178 -5.46 6.54 -32.94
C ASP A 178 -6.76 6.94 -32.18
N ASP A 179 -7.93 6.83 -32.82
CA ASP A 179 -9.24 7.06 -32.22
C ASP A 179 -9.92 5.80 -31.68
N ILE A 180 -9.27 4.63 -31.80
CA ILE A 180 -9.82 3.35 -31.36
C ILE A 180 -9.29 3.03 -29.95
N THR A 181 -10.21 2.78 -29.02
CA THR A 181 -9.88 2.32 -27.66
C THR A 181 -10.22 0.85 -27.53
N ILE A 182 -9.24 0.03 -27.19
CA ILE A 182 -9.40 -1.42 -27.04
C ILE A 182 -9.22 -1.78 -25.56
N TYR A 183 -10.22 -2.46 -25.03
CA TYR A 183 -10.22 -3.03 -23.68
C TYR A 183 -10.23 -4.54 -23.79
N PHE A 184 -9.39 -5.21 -23.00
CA PHE A 184 -9.47 -6.65 -22.86
C PHE A 184 -9.21 -7.09 -21.41
N ASN A 185 -9.79 -8.22 -21.04
CA ASN A 185 -9.56 -8.85 -19.75
C ASN A 185 -8.17 -9.48 -19.78
N ASN A 186 -7.27 -9.05 -18.90
CA ASN A 186 -5.90 -9.55 -18.90
C ASN A 186 -5.81 -10.82 -18.04
N SER A 187 -5.72 -11.98 -18.70
CA SER A 187 -5.64 -13.27 -18.04
C SER A 187 -4.39 -13.48 -17.19
N ASP A 188 -3.28 -12.78 -17.49
CA ASP A 188 -2.02 -12.93 -16.74
C ASP A 188 -2.04 -12.17 -15.42
N LEU A 189 -2.92 -11.18 -15.31
CA LEU A 189 -3.14 -10.38 -14.10
C LEU A 189 -4.37 -10.87 -13.31
N ASN A 190 -5.35 -11.46 -13.99
CA ASN A 190 -6.63 -11.82 -13.38
C ASN A 190 -6.57 -13.18 -12.67
N LYS A 191 -7.34 -13.33 -11.58
CA LYS A 191 -7.45 -14.54 -10.74
C LYS A 191 -6.13 -14.99 -10.13
N ASP A 192 -5.20 -14.06 -9.90
CA ASP A 192 -3.92 -14.36 -9.28
C ASP A 192 -3.87 -13.87 -7.82
N TRP A 193 -3.10 -14.61 -7.01
CA TRP A 193 -2.81 -14.27 -5.64
C TRP A 193 -1.46 -13.56 -5.54
N HIS A 194 -1.43 -12.46 -4.81
CA HIS A 194 -0.22 -11.69 -4.57
C HIS A 194 0.04 -11.49 -3.08
N PHE A 195 1.32 -11.43 -2.75
CA PHE A 195 1.77 -11.12 -1.41
C PHE A 195 2.42 -9.75 -1.40
N LYS A 196 1.96 -8.88 -0.50
CA LYS A 196 2.44 -7.51 -0.34
C LYS A 196 2.94 -7.30 1.07
N VAL A 197 3.97 -6.49 1.23
CA VAL A 197 4.39 -5.95 2.53
C VAL A 197 4.22 -4.46 2.51
N TYR A 198 3.86 -3.88 3.66
CA TYR A 198 3.63 -2.46 3.75
C TYR A 198 4.04 -1.91 5.10
N SER A 199 4.24 -0.60 5.15
CA SER A 199 4.44 0.15 6.37
C SER A 199 3.77 1.51 6.25
N ALA A 200 3.15 1.94 7.33
CA ALA A 200 2.59 3.26 7.49
C ALA A 200 3.25 3.93 8.70
N PHE A 201 3.74 5.15 8.51
CA PHE A 201 4.28 5.98 9.58
C PHE A 201 3.57 7.32 9.59
N GLY A 202 3.03 7.68 10.75
CA GLY A 202 2.16 8.83 10.85
C GLY A 202 2.37 9.63 12.10
N TYR A 203 2.05 10.91 11.97
CA TYR A 203 1.94 11.85 13.07
C TYR A 203 0.55 12.47 12.99
N ASN A 204 -0.27 12.24 14.02
CA ASN A 204 -1.65 12.69 14.07
C ASN A 204 -2.51 12.16 12.89
N THR A 205 -3.13 13.02 12.09
CA THR A 205 -4.05 12.64 10.99
C THR A 205 -3.33 12.11 9.76
N TRP A 206 -2.09 12.52 9.51
CA TRP A 206 -1.35 12.16 8.30
C TRP A 206 -0.50 10.93 8.55
N ASN A 207 -0.73 9.87 7.78
CA ASN A 207 0.10 8.67 7.79
C ASN A 207 0.64 8.45 6.39
N PHE A 208 1.96 8.55 6.25
CA PHE A 208 2.64 8.16 5.03
C PHE A 208 2.63 6.65 4.90
N PHE A 209 2.36 6.16 3.71
CA PHE A 209 2.18 4.76 3.40
C PHE A 209 3.14 4.32 2.30
N ILE A 210 3.80 3.19 2.50
CA ILE A 210 4.61 2.52 1.49
C ILE A 210 4.27 1.03 1.45
N GLN A 211 4.11 0.48 0.26
CA GLN A 211 3.78 -0.93 0.04
C GLN A 211 4.55 -1.47 -1.15
N TYR A 212 5.02 -2.70 -1.05
CA TYR A 212 5.74 -3.40 -2.11
C TYR A 212 5.15 -4.78 -2.37
N ASN A 213 4.94 -5.10 -3.65
CA ASN A 213 4.50 -6.43 -4.09
C ASN A 213 5.70 -7.39 -4.15
N LEU A 214 5.76 -8.34 -3.22
CA LEU A 214 6.81 -9.34 -3.16
C LEU A 214 6.70 -10.38 -4.27
N SER A 215 5.47 -10.70 -4.67
CA SER A 215 5.19 -11.49 -5.87
C SER A 215 5.10 -10.59 -7.10
N SER A 216 5.71 -11.02 -8.20
CA SER A 216 5.49 -10.38 -9.51
C SER A 216 3.99 -10.32 -9.82
N ILE A 217 3.53 -9.20 -10.38
CA ILE A 217 2.17 -9.05 -10.92
C ILE A 217 2.05 -9.71 -12.29
N LEU A 218 3.13 -9.73 -13.07
CA LEU A 218 3.20 -10.35 -14.39
C LEU A 218 4.03 -11.64 -14.30
N LYS A 219 3.52 -12.67 -13.61
CA LYS A 219 4.30 -13.90 -13.36
C LYS A 219 4.50 -14.76 -14.60
N ASN A 220 3.45 -14.84 -15.42
CA ASN A 220 3.39 -15.70 -16.61
C ASN A 220 3.59 -14.94 -17.92
N ALA A 221 3.76 -13.61 -17.84
CA ALA A 221 3.98 -12.76 -18.99
C ALA A 221 5.33 -13.04 -19.63
N LYS A 222 5.32 -13.20 -20.95
CA LYS A 222 6.51 -13.38 -21.77
C LYS A 222 6.57 -12.33 -22.86
N LEU A 223 7.79 -11.90 -23.17
CA LEU A 223 8.09 -11.07 -24.33
C LEU A 223 8.15 -11.94 -25.60
N GLU A 224 8.10 -11.30 -26.78
CA GLU A 224 8.22 -12.00 -28.07
C GLU A 224 9.48 -12.86 -28.21
N ASN A 225 10.57 -12.46 -27.58
CA ASN A 225 11.83 -13.21 -27.54
C ASN A 225 11.83 -14.34 -26.49
N ASN A 226 10.66 -14.70 -25.94
CA ASN A 226 10.47 -15.65 -24.84
C ASN A 226 11.14 -15.27 -23.51
N ALA A 227 11.65 -14.05 -23.36
CA ALA A 227 12.14 -13.58 -22.07
C ALA A 227 10.98 -13.35 -21.09
N SER A 228 11.21 -13.64 -19.82
CA SER A 228 10.25 -13.37 -18.75
C SER A 228 10.04 -11.86 -18.59
N LEU A 229 8.80 -11.42 -18.34
CA LEU A 229 8.46 -10.03 -18.03
C LEU A 229 7.98 -9.92 -16.59
N LYS A 230 8.86 -10.17 -15.61
CA LYS A 230 8.46 -10.08 -14.21
C LYS A 230 8.46 -8.63 -13.79
N SER A 231 7.35 -8.22 -13.20
CA SER A 231 7.17 -6.84 -12.76
C SER A 231 6.54 -6.83 -11.39
N SER A 232 6.96 -5.92 -10.53
CA SER A 232 6.44 -5.68 -9.19
C SER A 232 5.98 -4.22 -9.06
N LEU A 233 5.09 -3.96 -8.11
CA LEU A 233 4.58 -2.62 -7.85
C LEU A 233 5.10 -2.11 -6.51
N LEU A 234 5.62 -0.88 -6.51
CA LEU A 234 5.94 -0.09 -5.33
C LEU A 234 4.91 1.04 -5.23
N GLN A 235 4.11 1.03 -4.17
CA GLN A 235 3.04 1.99 -3.96
C GLN A 235 3.43 2.92 -2.82
N MET A 236 3.37 4.22 -3.04
CA MET A 236 3.76 5.24 -2.06
C MET A 236 2.68 6.30 -1.98
N GLY A 237 2.31 6.73 -0.78
CA GLY A 237 1.31 7.77 -0.63
C GLY A 237 0.86 7.95 0.81
N LEU A 238 -0.45 8.06 0.99
CA LEU A 238 -1.07 8.37 2.28
C LEU A 238 -2.15 7.37 2.61
N ILE A 239 -2.29 7.08 3.90
CA ILE A 239 -3.37 6.30 4.46
C ILE A 239 -4.04 7.06 5.61
N PHE A 240 -5.35 7.02 5.64
CA PHE A 240 -6.20 7.67 6.62
C PHE A 240 -6.99 6.61 7.34
N TYR A 241 -6.90 6.60 8.66
CA TYR A 241 -7.67 5.71 9.52
C TYR A 241 -8.91 6.45 10.00
N ILE A 242 -10.07 5.79 9.92
CA ILE A 242 -11.39 6.33 10.21
C ILE A 242 -12.04 5.45 11.29
N LEU A 243 -12.76 6.11 12.20
CA LEU A 243 -13.57 5.47 13.25
C LEU A 243 -15.02 5.31 12.79
#